data_AF-A0A3A0V9D5-F1
#
_entry.id   AF-A0A3A0V9D5-F1
#
_cell.length_a   1.000
_cell.length_b   1.000
_cell.length_c   1.000
_cell.angle_alpha   90.00
_cell.angle_beta   90.00
_cell.angle_gamma   90.00
#
_symmetry.space_group_name_H-M   'P 1'
#
loop_
_entity.id
_entity.type
_entity.pdbx_description
1 polymer ?
#
loop_
_entity_poly.entity_id
_entity_poly.type
_entity_poly.pdbx_seq_one_letter_code
_entity_poly.pdbx_strand_id
1 'polypeptide(L)'
;MGKNLEDKLLDSDSDTVKWVKVDNEKDVRKGLDEQKYYGAAIFEKDFSKHAMSQTQKVVMDSKKQEMQDKVKSGEIPPEQAKQMQSQMAKSGASQDIKVKRAEFKTITNKGANMQASQISSNVLNGIGDNLNKQITQQSLDTLEKQDVKVSANEIEGLTNPVKVADKQVHKVKDHQGNGNASFLMFMPVWISSIVASILLFFAFRTSDNIKISHRLIASLGQLGVGVLT
;
A
#
# COMPACT_ATOMS: atom_id res chain seq x y z
N MET A 1 13.77 4.13 10.69
CA MET A 1 12.42 3.74 10.23
C MET A 1 12.48 2.94 8.94
N GLY A 2 13.16 3.41 7.88
CA GLY A 2 13.21 2.72 6.58
C GLY A 2 13.72 1.25 6.63
N LYS A 3 14.88 1.00 7.25
CA LYS A 3 15.45 -0.36 7.35
C LYS A 3 14.54 -1.35 8.09
N ASN A 4 14.03 -0.96 9.26
CA ASN A 4 13.11 -1.82 10.03
C ASN A 4 11.80 -2.12 9.30
N LEU A 5 11.34 -1.23 8.42
CA LEU A 5 10.14 -1.47 7.61
C LEU A 5 10.44 -2.42 6.45
N GLU A 6 11.59 -2.24 5.80
CA GLU A 6 12.09 -3.16 4.77
C GLU A 6 12.22 -4.58 5.32
N ASP A 7 12.87 -4.74 6.46
CA ASP A 7 13.06 -6.04 7.12
C ASP A 7 11.71 -6.69 7.45
N LYS A 8 10.75 -5.93 8.02
CA LYS A 8 9.40 -6.44 8.33
C LYS A 8 8.60 -6.87 7.11
N LEU A 9 8.83 -6.25 5.94
CA LEU A 9 8.15 -6.63 4.70
C LEU A 9 8.78 -7.91 4.14
N LEU A 10 10.11 -7.98 4.12
CA LEU A 10 10.85 -9.15 3.62
C LEU A 10 10.69 -10.39 4.51
N ASP A 11 10.53 -10.19 5.82
CA ASP A 11 10.33 -11.24 6.82
C ASP A 11 8.84 -11.58 7.05
N SER A 12 7.93 -11.00 6.25
CA SER A 12 6.51 -11.32 6.38
C SER A 12 6.22 -12.72 5.83
N ASP A 13 5.79 -13.63 6.70
CA ASP A 13 5.29 -14.99 6.38
C ASP A 13 3.92 -14.96 5.66
N SER A 14 3.74 -14.05 4.70
CA SER A 14 2.51 -13.92 3.95
C SER A 14 2.49 -14.86 2.75
N ASP A 15 1.56 -15.82 2.76
CA ASP A 15 1.30 -16.71 1.62
C ASP A 15 0.77 -15.95 0.37
N THR A 16 0.36 -14.69 0.53
CA THR A 16 -0.29 -13.91 -0.53
C THR A 16 0.64 -12.93 -1.27
N VAL A 17 1.76 -12.52 -0.67
CA VAL A 17 2.66 -11.52 -1.27
C VAL A 17 4.11 -11.89 -1.01
N LYS A 18 4.89 -12.00 -2.10
CA LYS A 18 6.33 -12.18 -2.04
C LYS A 18 7.05 -10.86 -2.31
N TRP A 19 7.82 -10.39 -1.35
CA TRP A 19 8.64 -9.19 -1.48
C TRP A 19 10.02 -9.50 -2.05
N VAL A 20 10.52 -8.59 -2.90
CA VAL A 20 11.88 -8.66 -3.46
C VAL A 20 12.49 -7.27 -3.36
N LYS A 21 13.74 -7.22 -2.88
CA LYS A 21 14.52 -5.98 -2.83
C LYS A 21 15.05 -5.63 -4.22
N VAL A 22 14.95 -4.36 -4.59
CA VAL A 22 15.49 -3.82 -5.85
C VAL A 22 16.20 -2.50 -5.54
N ASP A 23 17.40 -2.32 -6.07
CA ASP A 23 18.31 -1.24 -5.64
C ASP A 23 17.93 0.15 -6.18
N ASN A 24 17.25 0.23 -7.32
CA ASN A 24 16.92 1.51 -7.95
C ASN A 24 15.62 1.49 -8.76
N GLU A 25 15.05 2.68 -8.99
CA GLU A 25 13.77 2.83 -9.72
C GLU A 25 13.84 2.36 -11.18
N LYS A 26 15.02 2.40 -11.83
CA LYS A 26 15.16 1.95 -13.22
C LYS A 26 14.97 0.43 -13.32
N ASP A 27 15.56 -0.32 -12.40
CA ASP A 27 15.42 -1.77 -12.32
C ASP A 27 14.01 -2.16 -11.86
N VAL A 28 13.38 -1.35 -11.00
CA VAL A 28 11.95 -1.48 -10.66
C VAL A 28 11.08 -1.42 -11.92
N ARG A 29 11.31 -0.43 -12.78
CA ARG A 29 10.55 -0.27 -14.02
C ARG A 29 10.79 -1.43 -14.97
N LYS A 30 12.06 -1.80 -15.16
CA LYS A 30 12.43 -2.92 -16.03
C LYS A 30 11.80 -4.23 -15.57
N GLY A 31 11.78 -4.52 -14.26
CA GLY A 31 11.17 -5.75 -13.78
C GLY A 31 9.63 -5.72 -13.83
N LEU A 32 8.98 -4.57 -13.71
CA LEU A 32 7.55 -4.44 -14.03
C LEU A 32 7.30 -4.71 -15.52
N ASP A 33 8.12 -4.16 -16.42
CA ASP A 33 8.01 -4.35 -17.87
C ASP A 33 8.22 -5.83 -18.27
N GLU A 34 9.20 -6.48 -17.65
CA GLU A 34 9.50 -7.92 -17.80
C GLU A 34 8.55 -8.84 -17.01
N GLN A 35 7.51 -8.28 -16.38
CA GLN A 35 6.50 -9.00 -15.60
C GLN A 35 7.06 -9.86 -14.44
N LYS A 36 8.21 -9.48 -13.88
CA LYS A 36 8.84 -10.16 -12.74
C LYS A 36 8.08 -9.94 -11.42
N TYR A 37 7.32 -8.86 -11.33
CA TYR A 37 6.46 -8.53 -10.19
C TYR A 37 5.30 -7.63 -10.65
N TYR A 38 4.25 -7.57 -9.82
CA TYR A 38 2.99 -6.89 -10.13
C TYR A 38 2.88 -5.49 -9.52
N GLY A 39 3.76 -5.17 -8.57
CA GLY A 39 3.82 -3.84 -7.97
C GLY A 39 5.17 -3.54 -7.33
N ALA A 40 5.36 -2.28 -6.96
CA ALA A 40 6.57 -1.79 -6.31
C ALA A 40 6.25 -0.68 -5.31
N ALA A 41 6.94 -0.74 -4.17
CA ALA A 41 6.97 0.27 -3.13
C ALA A 41 8.31 1.02 -3.21
N ILE A 42 8.29 2.34 -3.35
CA ILE A 42 9.50 3.17 -3.43
C ILE A 42 9.42 4.28 -2.39
N PHE A 43 10.41 4.31 -1.50
CA PHE A 43 10.60 5.38 -0.53
C PHE A 43 11.56 6.42 -1.10
N GLU A 44 11.23 7.71 -0.96
CA GLU A 44 12.20 8.77 -1.27
C GLU A 44 13.41 8.70 -0.33
N LYS A 45 14.56 9.22 -0.78
CA LYS A 45 15.83 9.16 -0.02
C LYS A 45 15.73 9.75 1.40
N ASP A 46 15.00 10.86 1.53
CA ASP A 46 14.86 11.62 2.78
C ASP A 46 13.52 11.38 3.48
N PHE A 47 12.89 10.21 3.24
CA PHE A 47 11.53 9.89 3.70
C PHE A 47 11.31 10.21 5.18
N SER A 48 12.17 9.70 6.08
CA SER A 48 12.02 9.91 7.52
C SER A 48 12.19 11.38 7.94
N LYS A 49 13.05 12.13 7.23
CA LYS A 49 13.28 13.56 7.50
C LYS A 49 12.04 14.37 7.14
N HIS A 50 11.46 14.13 5.97
CA HIS A 50 10.24 14.81 5.54
C HIS A 50 9.03 14.40 6.40
N ALA A 51 8.86 13.11 6.67
CA ALA A 51 7.76 12.57 7.47
C ALA A 51 7.64 13.24 8.85
N MET A 52 8.77 13.52 9.51
CA MET A 52 8.81 14.13 10.83
C MET A 52 9.01 15.65 10.81
N SER A 53 9.10 16.27 9.62
CA SER A 53 9.46 17.69 9.50
C SER A 53 8.44 18.62 10.17
N GLN A 54 7.15 18.33 10.05
CA GLN A 54 6.09 19.09 10.73
C GLN A 54 6.22 18.99 12.25
N THR A 55 6.35 17.77 12.78
CA THR A 55 6.49 17.51 14.21
C THR A 55 7.71 18.22 14.80
N GLN A 56 8.85 18.13 14.11
CA GLN A 56 10.06 18.82 14.53
C GLN A 56 9.87 20.33 14.55
N LYS A 57 9.21 20.91 13.53
CA LYS A 57 8.91 22.33 13.50
C LYS A 57 8.05 22.78 14.67
N VAL A 58 6.94 22.08 14.93
CA VAL A 58 6.02 22.42 16.03
C VAL A 58 6.72 22.37 17.39
N VAL A 59 7.54 21.33 17.63
CA VAL A 59 8.36 21.24 18.86
C VAL A 59 9.36 22.38 18.96
N MET A 60 10.03 22.75 17.86
CA MET A 60 11.02 23.83 17.86
C MET A 60 10.38 25.21 18.07
N ASP A 61 9.24 25.47 17.44
CA ASP A 61 8.50 26.73 17.59
C ASP A 61 7.97 26.88 19.01
N SER A 62 7.46 25.79 19.61
CA SER A 62 7.02 25.78 21.01
C SER A 62 8.18 26.04 21.99
N LYS A 63 9.33 25.37 21.83
CA LYS A 63 10.52 25.64 22.66
C LYS A 63 11.01 27.09 22.54
N LYS A 64 10.91 27.67 21.34
CA LYS A 64 11.25 29.07 21.10
C LYS A 64 10.28 30.01 21.83
N GLN A 65 8.99 29.72 21.83
CA GLN A 65 7.99 30.48 22.58
C GLN A 65 8.21 30.37 24.10
N GLU A 66 8.41 29.16 24.62
CA GLU A 66 8.65 28.94 26.06
C GLU A 66 9.88 29.73 26.57
N MET A 67 10.99 29.71 25.81
CA MET A 67 12.15 30.52 26.15
C MET A 67 11.86 32.02 26.11
N GLN A 68 11.09 32.51 25.12
CA GLN A 68 10.74 33.92 25.06
C GLN A 68 9.90 34.34 26.26
N ASP A 69 8.98 33.49 26.69
CA ASP A 69 8.12 33.77 27.84
C ASP A 69 8.91 33.74 29.15
N LYS A 70 9.87 32.81 29.31
CA LYS A 70 10.79 32.77 30.45
C LYS A 70 11.79 33.94 30.50
N VAL A 71 12.18 34.48 29.34
CA VAL A 71 12.98 35.72 29.27
C VAL A 71 12.12 36.93 29.69
N LYS A 72 10.85 36.99 29.27
CA LYS A 72 9.93 38.06 29.67
C LYS A 72 9.55 37.99 31.15
N SER A 73 9.43 36.80 31.72
CA SER A 73 9.16 36.62 33.16
C SER A 73 10.36 36.91 34.05
N GLY A 74 11.56 37.08 33.47
CA GLY A 74 12.80 37.36 34.20
C GLY A 74 13.47 36.13 34.82
N GLU A 75 12.94 34.92 34.59
CA GLU A 75 13.52 33.66 35.05
C GLU A 75 14.81 33.30 34.32
N ILE A 76 14.97 33.76 33.08
CA ILE A 76 16.18 33.54 32.29
C ILE A 76 16.85 34.89 31.99
N PRO A 77 18.10 35.12 32.45
CA PRO A 77 18.92 36.25 32.04
C PRO A 77 19.05 36.32 30.51
N PRO A 78 18.94 37.51 29.88
CA PRO A 78 19.05 37.68 28.43
C PRO A 78 20.34 37.14 27.82
N GLU A 79 21.43 37.14 28.60
CA GLU A 79 22.74 36.57 28.26
C GLU A 79 22.69 35.03 28.08
N GLN A 80 22.00 34.33 29.00
CA GLN A 80 21.85 32.88 28.96
C GLN A 80 20.88 32.44 27.85
N ALA A 81 19.84 33.23 27.58
CA ALA A 81 18.96 33.01 26.43
C ALA A 81 19.72 33.11 25.10
N LYS A 82 20.63 34.10 24.95
CA LYS A 82 21.49 34.20 23.76
C LYS A 82 22.46 33.02 23.63
N GLN A 83 23.02 32.51 24.73
CA GLN A 83 23.87 31.32 24.71
C GLN A 83 23.10 30.04 24.34
N MET A 84 21.92 29.83 24.91
CA MET A 84 21.06 28.68 24.57
C MET A 84 20.57 28.73 23.12
N GLN A 85 20.21 29.92 22.63
CA GLN A 85 19.84 30.13 21.23
C GLN A 85 21.02 29.87 20.28
N SER A 86 22.22 30.27 20.67
CA SER A 86 23.47 29.99 19.93
C SER A 86 23.83 28.50 19.95
N GLN A 87 23.59 27.79 21.06
CA GLN A 87 23.76 26.34 21.13
C GLN A 87 22.76 25.62 20.23
N MET A 88 21.49 26.02 20.23
CA MET A 88 20.49 25.45 19.33
C MET A 88 20.79 25.71 17.85
N ALA A 89 21.39 26.85 17.53
CA ALA A 89 21.87 27.12 16.17
C ALA A 89 23.04 26.23 15.75
N LYS A 90 23.96 25.92 16.66
CA LYS A 90 25.07 24.99 16.43
C LYS A 90 24.62 23.52 16.33
N SER A 91 23.53 23.15 16.99
CA SER A 91 22.93 21.81 16.96
C SER A 91 22.12 21.50 15.68
N GLY A 92 22.07 22.43 14.70
CA GLY A 92 21.29 22.28 13.48
C GLY A 92 19.80 22.58 13.63
N ALA A 93 19.35 22.95 14.83
CA ALA A 93 17.95 23.25 15.14
C ALA A 93 17.51 24.67 14.72
N SER A 94 18.43 25.50 14.22
CA SER A 94 18.12 26.81 13.60
C SER A 94 18.07 26.79 12.07
N GLN A 95 18.16 25.62 11.43
CA GLN A 95 17.78 25.52 10.02
C GLN A 95 16.27 25.67 9.92
N ASP A 96 15.80 26.62 9.11
CA ASP A 96 14.39 26.73 8.73
C ASP A 96 13.91 25.35 8.24
N ILE A 97 13.14 24.66 9.09
CA ILE A 97 12.64 23.34 8.78
C ILE A 97 11.58 23.55 7.69
N LYS A 98 12.00 23.33 6.45
CA LYS A 98 11.08 23.32 5.32
C LYS A 98 10.14 22.13 5.49
N VAL A 99 8.93 22.42 5.96
CA VAL A 99 7.86 21.44 6.09
C VAL A 99 7.61 20.82 4.72
N LYS A 100 7.78 19.50 4.64
CA LYS A 100 7.52 18.72 3.43
C LYS A 100 6.96 17.37 3.84
N ARG A 101 5.87 16.94 3.21
CA ARG A 101 5.35 15.57 3.37
C ARG A 101 6.29 14.56 2.74
N ALA A 102 6.46 13.41 3.38
CA ALA A 102 7.25 12.33 2.80
C ALA A 102 6.54 11.73 1.59
N GLU A 103 7.28 11.35 0.55
CA GLU A 103 6.72 10.69 -0.62
C GLU A 103 6.91 9.18 -0.56
N PHE A 104 5.79 8.45 -0.56
CA PHE A 104 5.74 7.00 -0.73
C PHE A 104 5.14 6.71 -2.11
N LYS A 105 5.97 6.26 -3.05
CA LYS A 105 5.55 6.04 -4.43
C LYS A 105 5.19 4.57 -4.63
N THR A 106 4.01 4.34 -5.16
CA THR A 106 3.51 3.00 -5.51
C THR A 106 3.44 2.88 -7.02
N ILE A 107 3.89 1.75 -7.54
CA ILE A 107 3.76 1.45 -8.98
C ILE A 107 3.08 0.10 -9.11
N THR A 108 2.06 -0.02 -9.95
CA THR A 108 1.40 -1.30 -10.23
C THR A 108 1.28 -1.56 -11.73
N ASN A 109 1.45 -2.83 -12.13
CA ASN A 109 1.37 -3.26 -13.52
C ASN A 109 0.04 -3.96 -13.80
N LYS A 110 -0.94 -3.19 -14.30
CA LYS A 110 -2.26 -3.71 -14.66
C LYS A 110 -2.23 -4.62 -15.89
N GLY A 111 -1.31 -4.38 -16.81
CA GLY A 111 -1.20 -5.13 -18.07
C GLY A 111 -0.64 -6.54 -17.91
N ALA A 112 0.15 -6.80 -16.86
CA ALA A 112 0.66 -8.14 -16.58
C ALA A 112 -0.43 -9.08 -16.05
N ASN A 113 -1.18 -8.63 -15.04
CA ASN A 113 -2.33 -9.35 -14.51
C ASN A 113 -3.19 -8.38 -13.68
N MET A 114 -4.47 -8.27 -14.03
CA MET A 114 -5.38 -7.31 -13.39
C MET A 114 -5.67 -7.65 -11.92
N GLN A 115 -5.87 -8.93 -11.60
CA GLN A 115 -6.17 -9.38 -10.25
C GLN A 115 -4.97 -9.20 -9.33
N ALA A 116 -3.78 -9.64 -9.76
CA ALA A 116 -2.54 -9.47 -9.01
C ALA A 116 -2.16 -7.99 -8.85
N SER A 117 -2.40 -7.15 -9.87
CA SER A 117 -2.23 -5.71 -9.76
C SER A 117 -3.17 -5.08 -8.75
N GLN A 118 -4.42 -5.54 -8.64
CA GLN A 118 -5.37 -5.03 -7.67
C GLN A 118 -4.98 -5.43 -6.24
N ILE A 119 -4.57 -6.69 -6.04
CA ILE A 119 -4.02 -7.16 -4.76
C ILE A 119 -2.81 -6.30 -4.37
N SER A 120 -1.88 -6.10 -5.30
CA SER A 120 -0.69 -5.27 -5.09
C SER A 120 -1.07 -3.84 -4.72
N SER A 121 -2.01 -3.22 -5.43
CA SER A 121 -2.50 -1.87 -5.12
C SER A 121 -3.11 -1.79 -3.72
N ASN A 122 -3.94 -2.75 -3.33
CA ASN A 122 -4.57 -2.75 -2.00
C ASN A 122 -3.52 -2.90 -0.88
N VAL A 123 -2.55 -3.79 -1.06
CA VAL A 123 -1.45 -3.99 -0.11
C VAL A 123 -0.59 -2.74 0.00
N LEU A 124 -0.20 -2.14 -1.13
CA LEU A 124 0.62 -0.93 -1.17
C LEU A 124 -0.11 0.27 -0.54
N ASN A 125 -1.40 0.44 -0.81
CA ASN A 125 -2.22 1.47 -0.17
C ASN A 125 -2.29 1.24 1.34
N GLY A 126 -2.53 0.00 1.78
CA GLY A 126 -2.54 -0.37 3.19
C GLY A 126 -1.21 -0.06 3.90
N ILE A 127 -0.07 -0.21 3.21
CA ILE A 127 1.24 0.21 3.74
C ILE A 127 1.29 1.73 3.88
N GLY A 128 0.86 2.49 2.87
CA GLY A 128 0.79 3.95 2.92
C GLY A 128 -0.08 4.47 4.07
N ASP A 129 -1.23 3.85 4.30
CA ASP A 129 -2.13 4.19 5.40
C ASP A 129 -1.52 3.86 6.76
N ASN A 130 -0.89 2.69 6.90
CA ASN A 130 -0.20 2.30 8.13
C ASN A 130 1.00 3.19 8.43
N LEU A 131 1.74 3.61 7.40
CA LEU A 131 2.82 4.60 7.55
C LEU A 131 2.28 5.92 8.09
N ASN A 132 1.20 6.45 7.51
CA ASN A 132 0.54 7.64 8.04
C ASN A 132 0.14 7.45 9.51
N LYS A 133 -0.56 6.35 9.85
CA LYS A 133 -0.98 6.07 11.24
C LYS A 133 0.21 6.00 12.22
N GLN A 134 1.25 5.23 11.88
CA GLN A 134 2.41 5.05 12.75
C GLN A 134 3.20 6.34 12.95
N ILE A 135 3.42 7.11 11.88
CA ILE A 135 4.15 8.37 11.95
C ILE A 135 3.34 9.43 12.69
N THR A 136 2.03 9.50 12.45
CA THR A 136 1.11 10.36 13.21
C THR A 136 1.16 10.03 14.69
N GLN A 137 1.04 8.75 15.07
CA GLN A 137 1.11 8.34 16.47
C GLN A 137 2.45 8.70 17.10
N GLN A 138 3.58 8.40 16.43
CA GLN A 138 4.89 8.80 16.91
C GLN A 138 5.02 10.33 17.07
N SER A 139 4.38 11.09 16.19
CA SER A 139 4.35 12.55 16.26
C SER A 139 3.55 13.04 17.46
N LEU A 140 2.37 12.47 17.70
CA LEU A 140 1.55 12.78 18.87
C LEU A 140 2.27 12.44 20.17
N ASP A 141 2.87 11.25 20.27
CA ASP A 141 3.67 10.84 21.44
C ASP A 141 4.84 11.81 21.71
N THR A 142 5.46 12.32 20.64
CA THR A 142 6.55 13.29 20.75
C THR A 142 6.05 14.63 21.25
N LEU A 143 4.90 15.09 20.75
CA LEU A 143 4.30 16.37 21.15
C LEU A 143 3.81 16.31 22.60
N GLU A 144 3.20 15.21 23.02
CA GLU A 144 2.75 14.98 24.39
C GLU A 144 3.94 14.94 25.37
N LYS A 145 5.00 14.19 25.05
CA LYS A 145 6.23 14.15 25.87
C LYS A 145 6.96 15.49 25.98
N GLN A 146 6.69 16.42 25.08
CA GLN A 146 7.28 17.75 25.09
C GLN A 146 6.29 18.82 25.58
N ASP A 147 5.10 18.42 26.04
CA ASP A 147 4.00 19.30 26.48
C ASP A 147 3.67 20.41 25.46
N VAL A 148 3.73 20.06 24.16
CA VAL A 148 3.57 21.04 23.08
C VAL A 148 2.11 21.18 22.67
N LYS A 149 1.61 22.42 22.74
CA LYS A 149 0.29 22.78 22.21
C LYS A 149 0.33 22.87 20.69
N VAL A 150 -0.64 22.24 20.04
CA VAL A 150 -0.76 22.20 18.57
C VAL A 150 -1.87 23.14 18.12
N SER A 151 -1.62 23.95 17.09
CA SER A 151 -2.63 24.82 16.50
C SER A 151 -3.38 24.15 15.35
N ALA A 152 -4.62 24.57 15.08
CA ALA A 152 -5.52 23.87 14.17
C ALA A 152 -4.99 23.76 12.72
N ASN A 153 -4.24 24.74 12.26
CA ASN A 153 -3.59 24.76 10.93
C ASN A 153 -2.42 23.76 10.82
N GLU A 154 -1.90 23.22 11.92
CA GLU A 154 -0.78 22.27 11.93
C GLU A 154 -1.24 20.81 11.93
N ILE A 155 -2.50 20.56 12.33
CA ILE A 155 -3.07 19.22 12.48
C ILE A 155 -3.04 18.44 11.16
N GLU A 156 -3.34 19.08 10.04
CA GLU A 156 -3.35 18.40 8.72
C GLU A 156 -1.97 17.87 8.34
N GLY A 157 -0.90 18.59 8.69
CA GLY A 157 0.48 18.17 8.44
C GLY A 157 0.95 17.06 9.39
N LEU A 158 0.40 17.02 10.61
CA LEU A 158 0.74 16.02 11.63
C LEU A 158 -0.01 14.70 11.44
N THR A 159 -1.24 14.76 10.93
CA THR A 159 -2.11 13.59 10.72
C THR A 159 -1.95 12.95 9.35
N ASN A 160 -1.42 13.69 8.37
CA ASN A 160 -1.12 13.20 7.02
C ASN A 160 0.35 13.51 6.63
N PRO A 161 1.34 12.92 7.32
CA PRO A 161 2.76 13.17 7.07
C PRO A 161 3.30 12.54 5.79
N VAL A 162 2.60 11.55 5.22
CA VAL A 162 3.04 10.80 4.03
C VAL A 162 2.05 10.96 2.89
N LYS A 163 2.56 11.42 1.73
CA LYS A 163 1.83 11.44 0.46
C LYS A 163 2.08 10.12 -0.28
N VAL A 164 1.01 9.37 -0.52
CA VAL A 164 1.04 8.17 -1.37
C VAL A 164 0.86 8.58 -2.83
N ALA A 165 1.89 8.38 -3.65
CA ALA A 165 1.89 8.70 -5.08
C ALA A 165 1.71 7.43 -5.91
N ASP A 166 0.46 7.15 -6.32
CA ASP A 166 0.15 5.97 -7.13
C ASP A 166 0.39 6.20 -8.62
N LYS A 167 1.16 5.29 -9.23
CA LYS A 167 1.44 5.29 -10.66
C LYS A 167 1.12 3.93 -11.26
N GLN A 168 0.07 3.89 -12.06
CA GLN A 168 -0.26 2.71 -12.85
C GLN A 168 0.54 2.69 -14.15
N VAL A 169 1.24 1.59 -14.41
CA VAL A 169 1.92 1.31 -15.68
C VAL A 169 1.15 0.25 -16.47
N HIS A 170 1.34 0.25 -17.79
CA HIS A 170 0.71 -0.70 -18.71
C HIS A 170 -0.80 -0.82 -18.50
N LYS A 171 -1.48 0.33 -18.54
CA LYS A 171 -2.93 0.38 -18.35
C LYS A 171 -3.61 -0.46 -19.43
N VAL A 172 -4.42 -1.39 -18.98
CA VAL A 172 -5.33 -2.14 -19.83
C VAL A 172 -6.41 -1.19 -20.33
N LYS A 173 -6.63 -1.18 -21.65
CA LYS A 173 -7.63 -0.31 -22.28
C LYS A 173 -9.00 -1.00 -22.31
N ASP A 174 -10.07 -0.22 -22.35
CA ASP A 174 -11.45 -0.74 -22.37
C ASP A 174 -11.70 -1.74 -23.51
N HIS A 175 -11.09 -1.51 -24.68
CA HIS A 175 -11.17 -2.39 -25.84
C HIS A 175 -10.31 -3.67 -25.74
N GLN A 176 -9.62 -3.91 -24.63
CA GLN A 176 -8.82 -5.11 -24.35
C GLN A 176 -9.55 -6.06 -23.37
N GLY A 177 -10.89 -5.95 -23.30
CA GLY A 177 -11.71 -6.81 -22.44
C GLY A 177 -11.35 -6.67 -20.96
N ASN A 178 -10.93 -5.47 -20.54
CA ASN A 178 -10.39 -5.19 -19.21
C ASN A 178 -9.30 -6.19 -18.77
N GLY A 179 -8.49 -6.67 -19.72
CA GLY A 179 -7.33 -7.53 -19.45
C GLY A 179 -7.71 -8.99 -19.34
N ASN A 180 -8.99 -9.29 -19.58
CA ASN A 180 -9.56 -10.62 -19.58
C ASN A 180 -9.97 -11.08 -21.00
N ALA A 181 -9.41 -10.45 -22.04
CA ALA A 181 -9.77 -10.73 -23.44
C ALA A 181 -9.67 -12.22 -23.79
N SER A 182 -8.61 -12.90 -23.36
CA SER A 182 -8.46 -14.34 -23.58
C SER A 182 -9.63 -15.13 -22.98
N PHE A 183 -10.00 -14.87 -21.73
CA PHE A 183 -11.17 -15.51 -21.10
C PHE A 183 -12.47 -15.16 -21.83
N LEU A 184 -12.68 -13.90 -22.21
CA LEU A 184 -13.87 -13.46 -22.93
C LEU A 184 -14.00 -14.15 -24.30
N MET A 185 -12.88 -14.41 -24.99
CA MET A 185 -12.88 -15.16 -26.26
C MET A 185 -13.25 -16.63 -26.07
N PHE A 186 -12.87 -17.25 -24.95
CA PHE A 186 -13.26 -18.62 -24.61
C PHE A 186 -14.63 -18.71 -23.91
N MET A 187 -15.19 -17.59 -23.46
CA MET A 187 -16.45 -17.56 -22.71
C MET A 187 -17.62 -18.21 -23.47
N PRO A 188 -17.83 -17.96 -24.78
CA PRO A 188 -18.87 -18.65 -25.53
C PRO A 188 -18.69 -20.16 -25.57
N VAL A 189 -17.44 -20.66 -25.64
CA VAL A 189 -17.16 -22.09 -25.79
C VAL A 189 -17.61 -22.90 -24.58
N TRP A 190 -17.26 -22.48 -23.35
CA TRP A 190 -17.67 -23.21 -22.15
C TRP A 190 -19.19 -23.10 -21.91
N ILE A 191 -19.79 -21.93 -22.16
CA ILE A 191 -21.24 -21.76 -22.05
C ILE A 191 -21.96 -22.65 -23.07
N SER A 192 -21.50 -22.71 -24.32
CA SER A 192 -22.06 -23.60 -25.33
C SER A 192 -21.99 -25.07 -24.90
N SER A 193 -20.91 -25.49 -24.23
CA SER A 193 -20.82 -26.86 -23.72
C SER A 193 -21.84 -27.15 -22.60
N ILE A 194 -22.05 -26.20 -21.69
CA ILE A 194 -23.06 -26.31 -20.62
C ILE A 194 -24.46 -26.32 -21.22
N VAL A 195 -24.75 -25.42 -22.15
CA VAL A 195 -26.06 -25.33 -22.82
C VAL A 195 -26.35 -26.64 -23.58
N ALA A 196 -25.39 -27.15 -24.35
CA ALA A 196 -25.54 -28.42 -25.05
C ALA A 196 -25.77 -29.59 -24.07
N SER A 197 -25.02 -29.63 -22.97
CA SER A 197 -25.21 -30.65 -21.92
C SER A 197 -26.61 -30.57 -21.29
N ILE A 198 -27.13 -29.37 -21.04
CA ILE A 198 -28.47 -29.18 -20.47
C ILE A 198 -29.53 -29.63 -21.47
N LEU A 199 -29.39 -29.28 -22.75
CA LEU A 199 -30.33 -29.69 -23.79
C LEU A 199 -30.34 -31.22 -23.96
N LEU A 200 -29.16 -31.86 -23.98
CA LEU A 200 -29.05 -33.32 -24.01
C LEU A 200 -29.66 -33.97 -22.76
N PHE A 201 -29.43 -33.40 -21.57
CA PHE A 201 -30.03 -33.90 -20.33
C PHE A 201 -31.57 -33.90 -20.41
N PHE A 202 -32.17 -32.79 -20.86
CA PHE A 202 -33.62 -32.73 -21.01
C PHE A 202 -34.12 -33.64 -22.13
N ALA A 203 -33.44 -33.71 -23.27
CA ALA A 203 -33.80 -34.61 -24.36
C ALA A 203 -33.81 -36.08 -23.90
N PHE A 204 -32.78 -36.55 -23.19
CA PHE A 204 -32.78 -37.91 -22.63
C PHE A 204 -33.83 -38.12 -21.53
N ARG A 205 -34.17 -37.07 -20.78
CA ARG A 205 -35.18 -37.14 -19.73
C ARG A 205 -36.60 -37.23 -20.29
N THR A 206 -36.89 -36.61 -21.42
CA THR A 206 -38.26 -36.51 -22.00
C THR A 206 -38.51 -37.46 -23.17
N SER A 207 -37.47 -38.05 -23.76
CA SER A 207 -37.58 -38.82 -25.01
C SER A 207 -38.11 -40.25 -24.85
N ASP A 208 -38.37 -40.75 -23.64
CA ASP A 208 -38.73 -42.16 -23.31
C ASP A 208 -37.81 -43.25 -23.89
N ASN A 209 -36.73 -42.86 -24.59
CA ASN A 209 -35.77 -43.74 -25.25
C ASN A 209 -34.87 -44.50 -24.27
N ILE A 210 -34.76 -44.04 -23.02
CA ILE A 210 -33.95 -44.68 -21.97
C ILE A 210 -34.80 -44.92 -20.73
N LYS A 211 -35.01 -46.19 -20.38
CA LYS A 211 -35.71 -46.59 -19.15
C LYS A 211 -34.96 -46.09 -17.91
N ILE A 212 -35.71 -45.67 -16.89
CA ILE A 212 -35.18 -45.12 -15.62
C ILE A 212 -34.16 -46.07 -14.96
N SER A 213 -34.33 -47.39 -15.10
CA SER A 213 -33.42 -48.40 -14.59
C SER A 213 -32.01 -48.32 -15.18
N HIS A 214 -31.87 -48.10 -16.49
CA HIS A 214 -30.57 -47.96 -17.15
C HIS A 214 -29.84 -46.68 -16.71
N ARG A 215 -30.58 -45.63 -16.35
CA ARG A 215 -30.02 -44.38 -15.85
C ARG A 215 -29.38 -44.55 -14.46
N LEU A 216 -30.04 -45.27 -13.55
CA LEU A 216 -29.50 -45.56 -12.22
C LEU A 216 -28.22 -46.40 -12.29
N ILE A 217 -28.20 -47.42 -13.17
CA ILE A 217 -27.03 -48.27 -13.38
C ILE A 217 -25.85 -47.46 -13.95
N ALA A 218 -26.09 -46.59 -14.93
CA ALA A 218 -25.05 -45.74 -15.50
C ALA A 218 -24.48 -44.74 -14.48
N SER A 219 -25.31 -44.10 -13.67
CA SER A 219 -24.85 -43.16 -12.63
C SER A 219 -24.03 -43.84 -11.53
N LEU A 220 -24.41 -45.04 -11.11
CA LEU A 220 -23.61 -45.84 -10.15
C LEU A 220 -22.29 -46.31 -10.77
N GLY A 221 -22.29 -46.67 -12.05
CA GLY A 221 -21.07 -47.01 -12.79
C GLY A 221 -20.10 -45.83 -12.92
N GLN A 222 -20.60 -44.62 -13.21
CA GLN A 222 -19.78 -43.41 -13.29
C GLN A 222 -19.14 -43.05 -11.95
N LEU A 223 -19.85 -43.21 -10.83
CA LEU A 223 -19.28 -43.02 -9.49
C LEU A 223 -18.20 -44.06 -9.17
N GLY A 224 -18.41 -45.32 -9.58
CA GLY A 224 -17.41 -46.37 -9.39
C GLY A 224 -16.11 -46.13 -10.17
N VAL A 225 -16.22 -45.68 -11.42
CA VAL A 225 -15.04 -45.35 -12.25
C VAL A 225 -14.33 -44.09 -11.72
N GLY A 226 -15.08 -43.07 -11.30
CA GLY A 226 -14.49 -41.84 -10.74
C GLY A 226 -13.81 -42.00 -9.38
N VAL A 227 -14.05 -43.08 -8.65
CA VAL A 227 -13.33 -43.42 -7.41
C VAL A 227 -12.06 -44.23 -7.69
N LEU A 228 -11.95 -44.84 -8.87
CA LEU A 228 -10.81 -45.66 -9.30
C LEU A 228 -9.80 -44.90 -10.18
N THR A 229 -10.10 -43.66 -10.57
CA THR A 229 -9.22 -42.78 -11.36
C THR A 229 -8.99 -41.47 -10.63
#